data_AF-A0A061HEU0-F1
#
_entry.id   AF-A0A061HEU0-F1
#
_cell.length_a   1.000
_cell.length_b   1.000
_cell.length_c   1.000
_cell.angle_alpha   90.00
_cell.angle_beta   90.00
_cell.angle_gamma   90.00
#
_symmetry.space_group_name_H-M   'P 1'
#
loop_
_entity.id
_entity.type
_entity.pdbx_description
1 polymer ?
#
loop_
_entity_poly.entity_id
_entity_poly.type
_entity_poly.pdbx_seq_one_letter_code
_entity_poly.pdbx_strand_id
1 'polypeptide(L)'
;MVYKMNIYADGTCRGNGKPGSTAAAAAVFQLLHGRQTSYTCLLPKYPNPTNQRAELTGMIIALEEAIERHRNLRKAPMLSVRIFTDSKYVIGCLNEWLQKWRLNGWTNAAGRMVANRDLIEKASNLVDELNKVGTVEYVWIPREENFEAREACNEVLDEANYI
;
A
#
# COMPACT_ATOMS: atom_id res chain seq x y z
N MET A 1 -6.22 -2.75 26.05
CA MET A 1 -7.26 -2.31 25.10
C MET A 1 -6.63 -2.35 23.71
N VAL A 2 -7.26 -3.03 22.75
CA VAL A 2 -6.73 -3.12 21.38
C VAL A 2 -7.34 -2.00 20.54
N TYR A 3 -6.49 -1.23 19.86
CA TYR A 3 -6.93 -0.21 18.93
C TYR A 3 -6.95 -0.79 17.51
N LYS A 4 -8.13 -0.78 16.88
CA LYS A 4 -8.34 -1.38 15.55
C LYS A 4 -8.29 -0.33 14.46
N MET A 5 -7.60 -0.62 13.37
CA MET A 5 -7.57 0.21 12.17
C MET A 5 -7.96 -0.65 10.97
N ASN A 6 -8.97 -0.22 10.22
CA ASN A 6 -9.31 -0.77 8.92
C ASN A 6 -8.89 0.24 7.85
N ILE A 7 -8.06 -0.19 6.92
CA ILE A 7 -7.45 0.66 5.90
C ILE A 7 -7.64 0.01 4.54
N TYR A 8 -8.11 0.75 3.55
CA TYR A 8 -8.25 0.29 2.17
C TYR A 8 -7.11 0.90 1.36
N ALA A 9 -6.30 0.07 0.71
CA ALA A 9 -5.15 0.50 -0.08
C ALA A 9 -5.35 0.13 -1.55
N ASP A 10 -5.09 1.09 -2.42
CA ASP A 10 -5.10 0.89 -3.87
C ASP A 10 -4.00 1.70 -4.54
N GLY A 11 -3.67 1.32 -5.77
CA GLY A 11 -2.88 2.12 -6.68
C GLY A 11 -3.32 1.90 -8.12
N THR A 12 -3.47 3.01 -8.84
CA THR A 12 -3.92 2.99 -10.23
C THR A 12 -2.87 3.63 -11.13
N CYS A 13 -2.58 2.98 -12.25
CA CYS A 13 -1.70 3.53 -13.30
C CYS A 13 -2.40 3.57 -14.67
N ARG A 14 -2.47 4.76 -15.26
CA ARG A 14 -2.87 4.97 -16.66
C ARG A 14 -1.63 4.84 -17.53
N GLY A 15 -1.67 3.97 -18.55
CA GLY A 15 -0.54 3.73 -19.46
C GLY A 15 0.50 2.70 -19.00
N ASN A 16 0.39 2.15 -17.78
CA ASN A 16 1.20 1.09 -17.16
C ASN A 16 2.57 0.80 -17.82
N GLY A 17 3.60 1.53 -17.41
CA GLY A 17 4.99 1.33 -17.81
C GLY A 17 5.37 1.91 -19.18
N LYS A 18 4.41 2.45 -19.93
CA LYS A 18 4.66 3.09 -21.24
C LYS A 18 5.05 4.58 -21.07
N PRO A 19 5.73 5.18 -22.07
CA PRO A 19 5.94 6.62 -22.08
C PRO A 19 4.62 7.39 -21.93
N GLY A 20 4.63 8.42 -21.09
CA GLY A 20 3.42 9.19 -20.76
C GLY A 20 2.51 8.57 -19.70
N SER A 21 2.93 7.48 -19.04
CA SER A 21 2.17 6.89 -17.94
C SER A 21 2.06 7.84 -16.75
N THR A 22 0.90 7.84 -16.11
CA THR A 22 0.65 8.52 -14.83
C THR A 22 0.11 7.50 -13.84
N ALA A 23 0.45 7.64 -12.57
CA ALA A 23 -0.09 6.78 -11.53
C ALA A 23 -0.30 7.53 -10.23
N ALA A 24 -1.29 7.07 -9.48
CA ALA A 24 -1.58 7.53 -8.15
C ALA A 24 -1.74 6.32 -7.21
N ALA A 25 -1.52 6.57 -5.93
CA ALA A 25 -1.69 5.61 -4.87
C ALA A 25 -2.52 6.24 -3.75
N ALA A 26 -3.30 5.41 -3.06
CA ALA A 26 -4.17 5.86 -1.99
C ALA A 26 -4.22 4.85 -0.83
N ALA A 27 -4.42 5.39 0.38
CA ALA A 27 -4.84 4.66 1.55
C ALA A 27 -6.04 5.38 2.20
N VAL A 28 -7.14 4.67 2.41
CA VAL A 28 -8.38 5.20 2.99
C VAL A 28 -8.63 4.55 4.34
N PHE A 29 -8.55 5.33 5.41
CA PHE A 29 -8.81 4.89 6.77
C PHE A 29 -10.29 4.95 7.08
N GLN A 30 -10.87 3.84 7.51
CA GLN A 30 -12.23 3.80 8.02
C GLN A 30 -12.24 4.15 9.51
N LEU A 31 -12.90 5.25 9.86
CA LEU A 31 -13.02 5.77 11.21
C LEU A 31 -14.39 5.41 11.81
N LEU A 32 -14.55 5.75 13.09
CA LEU A 32 -15.82 5.60 13.80
C LEU A 32 -16.94 6.40 13.10
N HIS A 33 -18.16 5.86 13.20
CA HIS A 33 -19.38 6.45 12.64
C HIS A 33 -19.35 6.62 11.11
N GLY A 34 -18.61 5.77 10.40
CA GLY A 34 -18.59 5.76 8.93
C GLY A 34 -17.78 6.90 8.31
N ARG A 35 -17.05 7.69 9.10
CA ARG A 35 -16.14 8.71 8.56
C ARG A 35 -14.94 8.04 7.91
N GLN A 36 -14.42 8.66 6.86
CA GLN A 36 -13.21 8.21 6.16
C GLN A 36 -12.16 9.32 6.12
N THR A 37 -10.90 8.95 6.03
CA THR A 37 -9.80 9.87 5.72
C THR A 37 -8.92 9.21 4.67
N SER A 38 -8.75 9.88 3.52
CA SER A 38 -7.89 9.44 2.44
C SER A 38 -6.52 10.11 2.53
N TYR A 39 -5.49 9.35 2.17
CA TYR A 39 -4.13 9.81 1.98
C TYR A 39 -3.69 9.36 0.60
N THR A 40 -3.20 10.28 -0.21
CA THR A 40 -2.94 10.02 -1.63
C THR A 40 -1.63 10.64 -2.07
N CYS A 41 -1.02 10.06 -3.11
CA CYS A 41 0.08 10.72 -3.81
C CYS A 41 0.11 10.35 -5.29
N LEU A 42 0.64 11.25 -6.11
CA LEU A 42 1.08 10.92 -7.46
C LEU A 42 2.44 10.21 -7.39
N LEU A 43 2.62 9.20 -8.24
CA LEU A 43 3.93 8.59 -8.43
C LEU A 43 4.79 9.47 -9.35
N PRO A 44 6.13 9.42 -9.20
CA PRO A 44 7.04 10.07 -10.12
C PRO A 44 6.82 9.63 -11.57
N LYS A 45 6.94 10.57 -12.52
CA LYS A 45 6.83 10.28 -13.97
C LYS A 45 8.01 9.47 -14.51
N TYR A 46 9.17 9.52 -13.83
CA TYR A 46 10.40 8.82 -14.23
C TYR A 46 10.99 8.00 -13.06
N PRO A 47 11.33 6.72 -13.28
CA PRO A 47 10.97 5.91 -14.46
C PRO A 47 9.44 5.81 -14.64
N ASN A 48 8.98 5.40 -15.83
CA ASN A 48 7.54 5.31 -16.11
C ASN A 48 6.84 4.51 -15.00
N PRO A 49 5.81 5.07 -14.35
CA PRO A 49 5.12 4.36 -13.29
C PRO A 49 4.41 3.13 -13.83
N THR A 50 4.21 2.15 -12.95
CA THR A 50 3.48 0.91 -13.24
C THR A 50 2.41 0.69 -12.20
N ASN A 51 1.42 -0.16 -12.52
CA ASN A 51 0.35 -0.49 -11.57
C ASN A 51 0.92 -1.14 -10.31
N GLN A 52 1.86 -2.08 -10.45
CA GLN A 52 2.48 -2.76 -9.31
C GLN A 52 3.22 -1.79 -8.37
N ARG A 53 3.90 -0.78 -8.92
CA ARG A 53 4.53 0.26 -8.10
C ARG A 53 3.48 1.12 -7.41
N ALA A 54 2.39 1.48 -8.09
CA ALA A 54 1.30 2.25 -7.51
C ALA A 54 0.65 1.49 -6.34
N GLU A 55 0.31 0.21 -6.54
CA GLU A 55 -0.29 -0.65 -5.51
C GLU A 55 0.63 -0.79 -4.28
N LEU A 56 1.94 -1.03 -4.49
CA LEU A 56 2.92 -1.07 -3.40
C LEU A 56 3.04 0.27 -2.68
N THR A 57 3.00 1.39 -3.40
CA THR A 57 2.99 2.73 -2.79
C THR A 57 1.74 2.94 -1.96
N GLY A 58 0.56 2.50 -2.40
CA GLY A 58 -0.69 2.59 -1.63
C GLY A 58 -0.59 1.83 -0.30
N MET A 59 0.00 0.63 -0.35
CA MET A 59 0.31 -0.15 0.85
C MET A 59 1.31 0.56 1.77
N ILE A 60 2.35 1.19 1.23
CA ILE A 60 3.33 1.96 2.02
C ILE A 60 2.65 3.13 2.73
N ILE A 61 1.81 3.91 2.04
CA ILE A 61 1.06 5.01 2.64
C ILE A 61 0.20 4.50 3.79
N ALA A 62 -0.53 3.39 3.59
CA ALA A 62 -1.35 2.77 4.64
C ALA A 62 -0.53 2.43 5.90
N LEU A 63 0.67 1.87 5.71
CA LEU A 63 1.56 1.47 6.80
C LEU A 63 2.18 2.68 7.51
N GLU A 64 2.68 3.68 6.77
CA GLU A 64 3.25 4.91 7.32
C GLU A 64 2.22 5.67 8.15
N GLU A 65 1.01 5.84 7.62
CA GLU A 65 -0.08 6.54 8.31
C GLU A 65 -0.60 5.76 9.53
N ALA A 66 -0.57 4.43 9.49
CA ALA A 66 -0.93 3.60 10.65
C ALA A 66 0.08 3.80 11.79
N ILE A 67 1.38 3.84 11.48
CA ILE A 67 2.45 4.14 12.44
C ILE A 67 2.27 5.53 13.01
N GLU A 68 2.07 6.54 12.17
CA GLU A 68 1.93 7.92 12.60
C GLU A 68 0.69 8.10 13.49
N ARG A 69 -0.45 7.51 13.11
CA ARG A 69 -1.65 7.50 13.96
C ARG A 69 -1.38 6.85 15.31
N HIS A 70 -0.67 5.72 15.35
CA HIS A 70 -0.32 5.07 16.62
C HIS A 70 0.57 5.93 17.52
N ARG A 71 1.58 6.59 16.95
CA ARG A 71 2.46 7.53 17.69
C ARG A 71 1.65 8.66 18.35
N ASN A 72 0.55 9.06 17.72
CA ASN A 72 -0.35 10.09 18.23
C ASN A 72 -1.42 9.56 19.23
N LEU A 73 -1.54 8.25 19.43
CA LEU A 73 -2.47 7.69 20.41
C LEU A 73 -1.94 7.84 21.83
N ARG A 74 -2.81 8.32 22.73
CA ARG A 74 -2.52 8.33 24.16
C ARG A 74 -2.41 6.88 24.68
N LYS A 75 -1.43 6.64 25.56
CA LYS A 75 -1.22 5.38 26.29
C LYS A 75 -0.73 4.19 25.45
N ALA A 76 -0.29 4.42 24.20
CA ALA A 76 0.35 3.41 23.34
C ALA A 76 -0.37 2.04 23.37
N PRO A 77 -1.66 1.96 22.98
CA PRO A 77 -2.39 0.70 23.00
C PRO A 77 -1.79 -0.30 22.00
N MET A 78 -2.09 -1.58 22.20
CA MET A 78 -1.77 -2.62 21.24
C MET A 78 -2.60 -2.43 19.97
N LEU A 79 -1.97 -2.51 18.80
CA LEU A 79 -2.61 -2.31 17.50
C LEU A 79 -3.15 -3.60 16.91
N SER A 80 -4.24 -3.48 16.16
CA SER A 80 -4.74 -4.48 15.23
C SER A 80 -5.07 -3.79 13.91
N VAL A 81 -4.16 -3.85 12.95
CA VAL A 81 -4.29 -3.20 11.65
C VAL A 81 -4.75 -4.23 10.61
N ARG A 82 -5.84 -3.93 9.91
CA ARG A 82 -6.32 -4.67 8.75
C ARG A 82 -6.20 -3.79 7.52
N ILE A 83 -5.44 -4.26 6.53
CA ILE A 83 -5.28 -3.56 5.26
C ILE A 83 -5.97 -4.37 4.17
N PHE A 84 -7.02 -3.80 3.61
CA PHE A 84 -7.79 -4.35 2.51
C PHE A 84 -7.19 -3.88 1.19
N THR A 85 -7.01 -4.79 0.24
CA THR A 85 -6.51 -4.47 -1.10
C THR A 85 -6.97 -5.52 -2.11
N ASP A 86 -7.20 -5.09 -3.35
CA ASP A 86 -7.47 -5.99 -4.49
C ASP A 86 -6.18 -6.49 -5.15
N SER A 87 -5.00 -5.97 -4.76
CA SER A 87 -3.71 -6.40 -5.29
C SER A 87 -3.22 -7.72 -4.66
N LYS A 88 -3.41 -8.81 -5.40
CA LYS A 88 -2.74 -10.09 -5.11
C LYS A 88 -1.22 -9.98 -5.18
N TYR A 89 -0.70 -9.06 -5.99
CA TYR A 89 0.73 -8.84 -6.12
C TYR A 89 1.33 -8.30 -4.81
N VAL A 90 0.71 -7.28 -4.21
CA VAL A 90 1.15 -6.73 -2.91
C VAL A 90 1.10 -7.79 -1.81
N ILE A 91 -0.01 -8.53 -1.73
CA ILE A 91 -0.18 -9.60 -0.72
C ILE A 91 0.88 -10.68 -0.91
N GLY A 92 1.08 -11.17 -2.14
CA GLY A 92 2.13 -12.15 -2.44
C GLY A 92 3.52 -11.64 -2.08
N CYS A 93 3.83 -10.38 -2.38
CA CYS A 93 5.10 -9.77 -2.02
C CYS A 93 5.33 -9.78 -0.51
N LEU A 94 4.35 -9.40 0.30
CA LEU A 94 4.53 -9.21 1.75
C LEU A 94 4.32 -10.47 2.59
N ASN A 95 3.52 -11.43 2.14
CA ASN A 95 3.24 -12.66 2.88
C ASN A 95 4.03 -13.87 2.40
N GLU A 96 4.12 -14.08 1.08
CA GLU A 96 4.57 -15.37 0.53
C GLU A 96 6.01 -15.32 0.04
N TRP A 97 6.37 -14.26 -0.68
CA TRP A 97 7.59 -14.23 -1.49
C TRP A 97 8.77 -13.56 -0.79
N LEU A 98 8.50 -12.60 0.10
CA LEU A 98 9.52 -11.82 0.80
C LEU A 98 10.62 -12.67 1.43
N GLN A 99 10.24 -13.69 2.21
CA GLN A 99 11.20 -14.53 2.93
C GLN A 99 12.11 -15.28 1.97
N LYS A 100 11.54 -15.86 0.90
CA LYS A 100 12.30 -16.53 -0.14
C LYS A 100 13.26 -15.57 -0.85
N TRP A 101 12.82 -14.35 -1.15
CA TRP A 101 13.64 -13.34 -1.81
C TRP A 101 14.78 -12.83 -0.93
N ARG A 102 14.52 -12.61 0.36
CA ARG A 102 15.58 -12.25 1.33
C ARG A 102 16.66 -13.33 1.42
N LEU A 103 16.27 -14.61 1.39
CA LEU A 103 17.21 -15.74 1.47
C LEU A 103 17.98 -16.00 0.18
N ASN A 104 17.38 -15.74 -0.99
CA ASN A 104 17.98 -16.05 -2.28
C ASN A 104 18.64 -14.85 -2.99
N GLY A 105 18.93 -13.78 -2.25
CA GLY A 105 19.61 -12.60 -2.78
C GLY A 105 18.75 -11.78 -3.75
N TRP A 106 17.43 -11.79 -3.59
CA TRP A 106 16.47 -11.05 -4.42
C TRP A 106 16.41 -11.49 -5.88
N THR A 107 16.45 -12.80 -6.10
CA THR A 107 16.32 -13.39 -7.43
C THR A 107 14.94 -14.05 -7.60
N ASN A 108 14.25 -13.74 -8.69
CA ASN A 108 12.94 -14.32 -9.00
C ASN A 108 13.08 -15.72 -9.63
N ALA A 109 11.95 -16.40 -9.85
CA ALA A 109 11.93 -17.76 -10.42
C ALA A 109 12.55 -17.86 -11.83
N ALA A 110 12.64 -16.75 -12.56
CA ALA A 110 13.26 -16.67 -13.89
C ALA A 110 14.75 -16.31 -13.83
N GLY A 111 15.37 -16.30 -12.64
CA GLY A 111 16.80 -15.98 -12.47
C GLY A 111 17.13 -14.49 -12.62
N ARG A 112 16.13 -13.61 -12.59
CA ARG A 112 16.31 -12.15 -12.70
C ARG A 112 16.15 -11.48 -11.35
N MET A 113 16.72 -10.29 -11.19
CA MET A 113 16.47 -9.46 -10.01
C MET A 113 14.96 -9.21 -9.84
N VAL A 114 14.48 -9.34 -8.61
CA VAL A 114 13.08 -9.05 -8.26
C VAL A 114 12.78 -7.57 -8.55
N ALA A 115 11.71 -7.33 -9.30
CA ALA A 115 11.23 -5.97 -9.56
C ALA A 115 10.66 -5.34 -8.29
N ASN A 116 10.72 -4.00 -8.20
CA ASN A 116 10.13 -3.22 -7.11
C ASN A 116 10.69 -3.58 -5.71
N ARG A 117 11.88 -4.19 -5.65
CA ARG A 117 12.57 -4.53 -4.41
C ARG A 117 12.62 -3.35 -3.44
N ASP A 118 12.89 -2.15 -3.95
CA ASP A 118 12.94 -0.91 -3.18
C ASP A 118 11.67 -0.65 -2.37
N LEU A 119 10.50 -0.82 -3.00
CA LEU A 119 9.20 -0.62 -2.34
C LEU A 119 8.84 -1.80 -1.44
N ILE A 120 9.15 -3.04 -1.85
CA ILE A 120 8.87 -4.24 -1.06
C ILE A 120 9.69 -4.22 0.25
N GLU A 121 10.98 -3.88 0.18
CA GLU A 121 11.83 -3.73 1.37
C GLU A 121 11.30 -2.63 2.28
N LYS A 122 10.92 -1.46 1.73
CA LYS A 122 10.32 -0.37 2.51
C LYS A 122 9.04 -0.82 3.22
N ALA A 123 8.09 -1.39 2.49
CA ALA A 123 6.83 -1.88 3.05
C ALA A 123 7.07 -2.93 4.15
N SER A 124 7.96 -3.90 3.90
CA SER A 124 8.29 -4.90 4.90
C SER A 124 8.88 -4.31 6.18
N ASN A 125 9.75 -3.31 6.08
CA ASN A 125 10.35 -2.68 7.27
C ASN A 125 9.29 -1.95 8.12
N LEU A 126 8.31 -1.32 7.47
CA LEU A 126 7.18 -0.67 8.16
C LEU A 126 6.27 -1.69 8.85
N VAL A 127 6.07 -2.85 8.22
CA VAL A 127 5.33 -3.98 8.82
C VAL A 127 6.07 -4.52 10.05
N ASP A 128 7.39 -4.68 9.95
CA ASP A 128 8.24 -5.07 11.06
C ASP A 128 8.17 -4.03 12.22
N GLU A 129 7.99 -2.74 11.92
CA GLU A 129 7.77 -1.71 12.93
C GLU A 129 6.40 -1.85 13.62
N LEU A 130 5.31 -1.98 12.85
CA LEU A 130 3.96 -2.15 13.41
C LEU A 130 3.81 -3.44 14.24
N ASN A 131 4.47 -4.52 13.81
CA ASN A 131 4.44 -5.81 14.52
C ASN A 131 5.13 -5.76 15.90
N LYS A 132 5.92 -4.72 16.20
CA LYS A 132 6.46 -4.50 17.57
C LYS A 132 5.40 -4.08 18.56
N VAL A 133 4.30 -3.49 18.08
CA VAL A 133 3.25 -2.88 18.91
C VAL A 133 1.86 -3.44 18.62
N GLY A 134 1.75 -4.47 17.79
CA GLY A 134 0.48 -5.07 17.40
C GLY A 134 0.60 -6.07 16.27
N THR A 135 -0.46 -6.20 15.48
CA THR A 135 -0.51 -7.12 14.33
C THR A 135 -0.97 -6.39 13.07
N VAL A 136 -0.37 -6.75 11.94
CA VAL A 136 -0.81 -6.35 10.59
C VAL A 136 -1.38 -7.57 9.87
N GLU A 137 -2.62 -7.47 9.40
CA GLU A 137 -3.30 -8.48 8.59
C GLU A 137 -3.65 -7.88 7.22
N TYR A 138 -3.31 -8.59 6.15
CA TYR A 138 -3.74 -8.23 4.79
C TYR A 138 -4.97 -9.03 4.40
N VAL A 139 -5.99 -8.33 3.92
CA VAL A 139 -7.24 -8.94 3.47
C VAL A 139 -7.39 -8.68 1.99
N TRP A 140 -7.33 -9.75 1.19
CA TRP A 140 -7.67 -9.63 -0.22
C TRP A 140 -9.17 -9.42 -0.38
N ILE A 141 -9.56 -8.41 -1.15
CA ILE A 141 -10.96 -8.15 -1.52
C ILE A 141 -11.11 -8.05 -3.03
N PRO A 142 -12.30 -8.33 -3.59
CA PRO A 142 -12.60 -8.03 -4.99
C PRO A 142 -12.40 -6.54 -5.30
N ARG A 143 -12.03 -6.24 -6.54
CA ARG A 143 -11.76 -4.86 -7.00
C ARG A 143 -12.98 -3.95 -6.85
N GLU A 144 -14.17 -4.50 -7.02
CA GLU A 144 -15.44 -3.81 -6.91
C GLU A 144 -15.72 -3.37 -5.47
N GLU A 145 -15.19 -4.10 -4.49
CA GLU A 145 -15.30 -3.80 -3.06
C GLU A 145 -14.23 -2.80 -2.58
N ASN A 146 -13.18 -2.56 -3.37
CA ASN A 146 -12.12 -1.58 -3.07
C ASN A 146 -12.44 -0.19 -3.65
N PHE A 147 -13.73 0.18 -3.71
CA PHE A 147 -14.21 1.34 -4.45
C PHE A 147 -13.62 2.66 -3.95
N GLU A 148 -13.62 2.90 -2.63
CA GLU A 148 -13.21 4.19 -2.08
C GLU A 148 -11.72 4.48 -2.29
N ALA A 149 -10.85 3.48 -2.14
CA ALA A 149 -9.42 3.66 -2.39
C ALA A 149 -9.13 3.87 -3.88
N ARG A 150 -9.90 3.19 -4.75
CA ARG A 150 -9.79 3.36 -6.20
C ARG A 150 -10.25 4.73 -6.67
N GLU A 151 -11.39 5.21 -6.17
CA GLU A 151 -11.88 6.55 -6.50
C GLU A 151 -10.90 7.63 -6.01
N ALA A 152 -10.35 7.49 -4.80
CA ALA A 152 -9.32 8.42 -4.32
C ALA A 152 -8.08 8.45 -5.23
N CYS A 153 -7.69 7.32 -5.84
CA CYS A 153 -6.63 7.32 -6.86
C CYS A 153 -7.06 8.04 -8.14
N ASN A 154 -8.28 7.79 -8.62
CA ASN A 154 -8.79 8.37 -9.86
C ASN A 154 -8.96 9.89 -9.77
N GLU A 155 -9.50 10.40 -8.67
CA GLU A 155 -9.67 11.83 -8.41
C GLU A 155 -8.32 12.56 -8.55
N VAL A 156 -7.28 12.04 -7.89
CA VAL A 156 -5.92 12.60 -7.95
C VAL A 156 -5.33 12.54 -9.37
N LEU A 157 -5.59 11.46 -10.11
CA LEU A 157 -5.15 11.34 -11.50
C LEU A 157 -5.87 12.30 -12.43
N ASP A 158 -7.16 12.55 -12.20
CA ASP A 158 -7.96 13.46 -13.01
C ASP A 158 -7.54 14.91 -12.77
N GLU A 159 -7.39 15.32 -11.51
CA GLU A 159 -6.87 16.64 -11.13
C GLU A 159 -5.50 16.91 -11.75
N ALA A 160 -4.61 15.91 -11.78
CA ALA A 160 -3.27 16.03 -12.34
C ALA A 160 -3.25 16.20 -13.87
N ASN A 161 -4.33 15.87 -14.60
CA ASN A 161 -4.41 16.07 -16.05
C ASN A 161 -4.84 17.50 -16.43
N TYR A 162 -5.28 18.30 -15.45
CA TYR A 162 -5.66 19.70 -15.66
C TYR A 162 -4.53 20.70 -15.34
N ILE A 163 -3.31 20.20 -15.05
CA ILE A 163 -2.10 20.98 -14.73
C ILE A 163 -1.06 20.80 -15.83
#